data_AF-A0A0Q5LCS4-F1
#
_entry.id   AF-A0A0Q5LCS4-F1
#
_cell.length_a   1.000
_cell.length_b   1.000
_cell.length_c   1.000
_cell.angle_alpha   90.00
_cell.angle_beta   90.00
_cell.angle_gamma   90.00
#
_symmetry.space_group_name_H-M   'P 1'
#
loop_
_entity.id
_entity.type
_entity.pdbx_description
1 polymer ?
#
loop_
_entity_poly.entity_id
_entity_poly.type
_entity_poly.pdbx_seq_one_letter_code
_entity_poly.pdbx_strand_id
1 'polypeptide(L)'
;MSKHKYSALLSLTVALLSGGPFLRGDGENDPPRYTEQEWKDKRATELATSNQAELVKLVVAAEVENRSLKNNQVPKGSRVLNDQESKDYAAFLALGKPDEVAAKVKEHGEYAAFGKVADVKKSLDDGAAANAKNADREKAEHIATVAGVAQFKPGVLTDRVNHDKLTDLVVREVEREGKQVKVAYAKDPQGVEHELDAYAKKNWGDYLPALQLTATDTASSGTAFGGQDAASRSSGAGKSWVQEKVDQQQAKGGEGGYKDPLQPAPKS
;
A
#
# COMPACT_ATOMS: atom_id res chain seq x y z
N MET A 1 -28.98 36.80 49.49
CA MET A 1 -29.35 38.01 50.24
C MET A 1 -30.59 38.62 49.62
N SER A 2 -31.66 38.65 50.42
CA SER A 2 -33.01 39.08 50.06
C SER A 2 -33.09 40.61 49.93
N LYS A 3 -33.16 41.16 48.70
CA LYS A 3 -33.29 42.61 48.49
C LYS A 3 -34.22 43.03 47.33
N HIS A 4 -35.05 42.13 46.78
CA HIS A 4 -35.99 42.51 45.71
C HIS A 4 -37.47 42.29 46.05
N LYS A 5 -37.80 41.83 47.26
CA LYS A 5 -39.20 41.57 47.64
C LYS A 5 -39.88 42.69 48.43
N TYR A 6 -39.16 43.76 48.80
CA TYR A 6 -39.70 44.84 49.64
C TYR A 6 -40.00 46.17 48.90
N SER A 7 -39.61 46.32 47.64
CA SER A 7 -39.89 47.58 46.90
C SER A 7 -41.28 47.62 46.25
N ALA A 8 -41.92 46.47 46.00
CA ALA A 8 -43.25 46.43 45.41
C ALA A 8 -44.39 46.69 46.42
N LEU A 9 -44.11 46.53 47.72
CA LEU A 9 -45.10 46.69 48.80
C LEU A 9 -45.29 48.14 49.26
N LEU A 10 -44.37 49.05 48.89
CA LEU A 10 -44.45 50.47 49.28
C LEU A 10 -45.03 51.40 48.21
N SER A 11 -45.11 50.94 46.95
CA SER A 11 -45.74 51.73 45.87
C SER A 11 -47.25 51.53 45.76
N LEU A 12 -47.83 50.53 46.43
CA LEU A 12 -49.29 50.29 46.39
C LEU A 12 -50.06 51.11 47.43
N THR A 13 -49.42 51.52 48.52
CA THR A 13 -50.09 52.17 49.67
C THR A 13 -50.19 53.70 49.53
N VAL A 14 -49.47 54.32 48.60
CA VAL A 14 -49.48 55.79 48.40
C VAL A 14 -50.44 56.25 47.30
N ALA A 15 -50.91 55.35 46.43
CA ALA A 15 -51.87 55.69 45.37
C ALA A 15 -53.34 55.70 45.82
N LEU A 16 -53.65 55.26 47.05
CA LEU A 16 -55.03 55.17 47.57
C LEU A 16 -55.45 56.34 48.48
N LEU A 17 -54.59 57.34 48.71
CA LEU A 17 -54.87 58.44 49.64
C LEU A 17 -54.81 59.87 49.03
N SER A 18 -54.78 60.04 47.71
CA SER A 18 -54.80 61.38 47.10
C SER A 18 -55.59 61.44 45.79
N GLY A 19 -56.83 61.96 45.86
CA GLY A 19 -57.60 62.31 44.66
C GLY A 19 -59.07 62.62 44.97
N GLY A 20 -59.37 63.89 45.23
CA GLY A 20 -60.67 64.43 45.65
C GLY A 20 -61.79 64.48 44.58
N PRO A 21 -62.87 65.23 44.87
CA PRO A 21 -64.24 64.88 44.51
C PRO A 21 -64.68 65.38 43.13
N PHE A 22 -65.35 64.54 42.35
CA PHE A 22 -66.06 64.94 41.13
C PHE A 22 -67.51 64.46 41.15
N LEU A 23 -68.39 65.44 41.35
CA LEU A 23 -69.65 65.69 40.63
C LEU A 23 -70.53 64.47 40.24
N ARG A 24 -71.53 64.28 41.10
CA ARG A 24 -72.93 63.90 40.82
C ARG A 24 -73.33 63.92 39.33
N GLY A 25 -73.45 62.72 38.76
CA GLY A 25 -74.20 62.44 37.53
C GLY A 25 -75.02 61.18 37.74
N ASP A 26 -76.33 61.34 37.92
CA ASP A 26 -77.32 60.27 37.89
C ASP A 26 -77.26 59.57 36.53
N GLY A 27 -77.03 58.26 36.52
CA GLY A 27 -76.85 57.48 35.30
C GLY A 27 -76.46 56.03 35.58
N GLU A 28 -77.29 55.34 36.37
CA GLU A 28 -77.64 53.92 36.28
C GLU A 28 -76.77 53.04 35.34
N ASN A 29 -75.52 52.78 35.74
CA ASN A 29 -74.64 51.70 35.23
C ASN A 29 -73.38 51.62 36.10
N ASP A 30 -73.55 51.58 37.43
CA ASP A 30 -72.47 51.16 38.33
C ASP A 30 -72.22 49.66 38.05
N PRO A 31 -71.00 49.22 37.69
CA PRO A 31 -70.71 47.79 37.62
C PRO A 31 -71.03 47.18 38.98
N PRO A 32 -71.55 45.93 39.06
CA PRO A 32 -71.99 45.35 40.32
C PRO A 32 -70.85 45.45 41.33
N ARG A 33 -71.05 46.26 42.38
CA ARG A 33 -70.10 46.36 43.49
C ARG A 33 -70.18 45.04 44.23
N TYR A 34 -69.38 44.08 43.80
CA TYR A 34 -69.17 42.83 44.51
C TYR A 34 -68.89 43.16 45.98
N THR A 35 -69.56 42.47 46.88
CA THR A 35 -69.14 42.49 48.28
C THR A 35 -67.69 42.01 48.37
N GLU A 36 -66.95 42.44 49.40
CA GLU A 36 -65.53 42.08 49.54
C GLU A 36 -65.31 40.56 49.51
N GLN A 37 -66.31 39.81 49.96
CA GLN A 37 -66.33 38.36 49.92
C GLN A 37 -66.49 37.80 48.50
N GLU A 38 -67.46 38.31 47.73
CA GLU A 38 -67.68 37.89 46.34
C GLU A 38 -66.48 38.21 45.44
N TRP A 39 -65.78 39.32 45.70
CA TRP A 39 -64.55 39.65 44.98
C TRP A 39 -63.41 38.68 45.32
N LYS A 40 -63.25 38.31 46.61
CA LYS A 40 -62.26 37.32 47.04
C LYS A 40 -62.55 35.95 46.42
N ASP A 41 -63.80 35.52 46.41
CA ASP A 41 -64.21 34.23 45.87
C ASP A 41 -64.04 34.16 44.35
N LYS A 42 -64.37 35.25 43.63
CA LYS A 42 -64.14 35.37 42.19
C LYS A 42 -62.64 35.37 41.87
N ARG A 43 -61.82 36.11 42.63
CA ARG A 43 -60.37 36.15 42.45
C ARG A 43 -59.71 34.81 42.78
N ALA A 44 -60.19 34.10 43.79
CA ALA A 44 -59.73 32.75 44.12
C ALA A 44 -60.06 31.76 42.99
N THR A 45 -61.24 31.87 42.39
CA THR A 45 -61.68 31.04 41.25
C THR A 45 -60.88 31.35 39.99
N GLU A 46 -60.64 32.63 39.68
CA GLU A 46 -59.79 33.06 38.57
C GLU A 46 -58.35 32.57 38.75
N LEU A 47 -57.79 32.68 39.96
CA LEU A 47 -56.45 32.18 40.27
C LEU A 47 -56.38 30.65 40.17
N ALA A 48 -57.41 29.94 40.64
CA ALA A 48 -57.51 28.49 40.50
C ALA A 48 -57.59 28.07 39.03
N THR A 49 -58.37 28.78 38.22
CA THR A 49 -58.52 28.52 36.78
C THR A 49 -57.23 28.85 36.01
N SER A 50 -56.55 29.95 36.36
CA SER A 50 -55.25 30.32 35.78
C SER A 50 -54.16 29.31 36.13
N ASN A 51 -54.09 28.90 37.40
CA ASN A 51 -53.14 27.88 37.84
C ASN A 51 -53.42 26.53 37.16
N GLN A 52 -54.69 26.16 37.01
CA GLN A 52 -55.07 24.95 36.28
C GLN A 52 -54.69 25.04 34.79
N ALA A 53 -54.89 26.18 34.14
CA ALA A 53 -54.49 26.39 32.76
C ALA A 53 -52.97 26.31 32.56
N GLU A 54 -52.18 26.82 33.49
CA GLU A 54 -50.72 26.67 33.47
C GLU A 54 -50.27 25.23 33.70
N LEU A 55 -50.89 24.53 34.66
CA LEU A 55 -50.61 23.11 34.89
C LEU A 55 -50.93 22.27 33.66
N VAL A 56 -52.05 22.53 32.98
CA VAL A 56 -52.42 21.84 31.73
C VAL A 56 -51.38 22.10 30.63
N LYS A 57 -50.90 23.35 30.47
CA LYS A 57 -49.83 23.65 29.50
C LYS A 57 -48.54 22.90 29.81
N LEU A 58 -48.14 22.83 31.08
CA LEU A 58 -46.96 22.10 31.50
C LEU A 58 -47.09 20.60 31.27
N VAL A 59 -48.27 20.02 31.56
CA VAL A 59 -48.54 18.60 31.29
C VAL A 59 -48.46 18.30 29.79
N VAL A 60 -49.09 19.12 28.95
CA VAL A 60 -49.04 18.93 27.49
C VAL A 60 -47.60 19.06 26.97
N ALA A 61 -46.84 20.05 27.45
CA ALA A 61 -45.43 20.20 27.08
C ALA A 61 -44.60 18.98 27.48
N ALA A 62 -44.79 18.47 28.71
CA ALA A 62 -44.11 17.28 29.21
C ALA A 62 -44.53 16.01 28.46
N GLU A 63 -45.77 15.90 27.99
CA GLU A 63 -46.24 14.78 27.16
C GLU A 63 -45.62 14.81 25.77
N VAL A 64 -45.49 15.99 25.17
CA VAL A 64 -44.80 16.18 23.88
C VAL A 64 -43.32 15.84 24.01
N GLU A 65 -42.67 16.31 25.06
CA GLU A 65 -41.26 16.00 25.34
C GLU A 65 -41.06 14.49 25.59
N ASN A 66 -41.91 13.86 26.42
CA ASN A 66 -41.87 12.41 26.63
C ASN A 66 -42.08 11.62 25.33
N ARG A 67 -42.96 12.08 24.45
CA ARG A 67 -43.16 11.44 23.14
C ARG A 67 -41.92 11.58 22.25
N SER A 68 -41.31 12.77 22.24
CA SER A 68 -40.05 13.01 21.52
C SER A 68 -38.92 12.11 22.04
N LEU A 69 -38.77 12.01 23.36
CA LEU A 69 -37.76 11.17 23.99
C LEU A 69 -37.98 9.68 23.71
N LYS A 70 -39.22 9.20 23.72
CA LYS A 70 -39.57 7.82 23.35
C LYS A 70 -39.26 7.53 21.88
N ASN A 71 -39.54 8.46 20.98
CA ASN A 71 -39.28 8.29 19.55
C ASN A 71 -37.78 8.33 19.21
N ASN A 72 -37.00 9.08 19.98
CA ASN A 72 -35.54 9.19 19.81
C ASN A 72 -34.77 8.16 20.64
N GLN A 73 -35.47 7.26 21.33
CA GLN A 73 -34.83 6.24 22.13
C GLN A 73 -34.24 5.15 21.22
N VAL A 74 -32.95 4.90 21.37
CA VAL A 74 -32.27 3.78 20.73
C VAL A 74 -32.92 2.48 21.23
N PRO A 75 -33.40 1.57 20.35
CA PRO A 75 -34.05 0.32 20.76
C PRO A 75 -33.21 -0.46 21.76
N LYS A 76 -33.86 -1.10 22.73
CA LYS A 76 -33.16 -1.85 23.80
C LYS A 76 -32.25 -2.92 23.20
N GLY A 77 -30.95 -2.85 23.50
CA GLY A 77 -29.93 -3.75 22.95
C GLY A 77 -29.27 -3.27 21.66
N SER A 78 -29.70 -2.14 21.11
CA SER A 78 -29.01 -1.46 20.01
C SER A 78 -28.14 -0.32 20.52
N ARG A 79 -27.11 0.02 19.74
CA ARG A 79 -26.17 1.10 20.02
C ARG A 79 -26.01 1.90 18.74
N VAL A 80 -25.94 3.23 18.87
CA VAL A 80 -25.55 4.10 17.75
C VAL A 80 -24.07 3.86 17.46
N LEU A 81 -23.76 3.43 16.24
CA LEU A 81 -22.39 3.27 15.78
C LEU A 81 -21.72 4.64 15.74
N ASN A 82 -20.47 4.71 16.20
CA ASN A 82 -19.66 5.90 15.98
C ASN A 82 -19.18 5.99 14.52
N ASP A 83 -18.55 7.10 14.15
CA ASP A 83 -18.10 7.34 12.76
C ASP A 83 -17.11 6.30 12.25
N GLN A 84 -16.32 5.69 13.12
CA GLN A 84 -15.38 4.63 12.72
C GLN A 84 -16.10 3.31 12.53
N GLU A 85 -16.97 2.94 13.46
CA GLU A 85 -17.70 1.68 13.43
C GLU A 85 -18.72 1.63 12.30
N SER A 86 -19.30 2.77 11.90
CA SER A 86 -20.15 2.86 10.72
C SER A 86 -19.37 2.59 9.43
N LYS A 87 -18.12 3.07 9.33
CA LYS A 87 -17.21 2.76 8.21
C LYS A 87 -16.78 1.31 8.21
N ASP A 88 -16.45 0.76 9.38
CA ASP A 88 -16.05 -0.64 9.53
C ASP A 88 -17.22 -1.58 9.16
N TYR A 89 -18.45 -1.22 9.55
CA TYR A 89 -19.66 -1.95 9.17
C TYR A 89 -19.96 -1.83 7.67
N ALA A 90 -19.77 -0.66 7.07
CA ALA A 90 -19.90 -0.48 5.62
C ALA A 90 -18.84 -1.30 4.85
N ALA A 91 -17.61 -1.34 5.35
CA ALA A 91 -16.54 -2.18 4.78
C ALA A 91 -16.87 -3.67 4.91
N PHE A 92 -17.42 -4.09 6.06
CA PHE A 92 -17.87 -5.46 6.27
C PHE A 92 -19.00 -5.85 5.30
N LEU A 93 -20.00 -4.99 5.12
CA LEU A 93 -21.07 -5.21 4.13
C LEU A 93 -20.52 -5.25 2.70
N ALA A 94 -19.50 -4.45 2.39
CA ALA A 94 -18.85 -4.43 1.08
C ALA A 94 -18.07 -5.72 0.76
N LEU A 95 -17.67 -6.51 1.76
CA LEU A 95 -17.07 -7.83 1.53
C LEU A 95 -18.06 -8.81 0.87
N GLY A 96 -19.37 -8.59 1.03
CA GLY A 96 -20.44 -9.44 0.48
C GLY A 96 -20.90 -10.51 1.46
N LYS A 97 -21.74 -11.45 1.01
CA LYS A 97 -22.24 -12.51 1.89
C LYS A 97 -21.07 -13.41 2.33
N PRO A 98 -21.08 -13.96 3.56
CA PRO A 98 -20.02 -14.85 4.04
C PRO A 98 -19.69 -16.00 3.07
N ASP A 99 -20.71 -16.58 2.43
CA ASP A 99 -20.55 -17.64 1.45
C ASP A 99 -19.85 -17.16 0.16
N GLU A 100 -20.09 -15.91 -0.25
CA GLU A 100 -19.43 -15.29 -1.42
C GLU A 100 -17.97 -14.95 -1.10
N VAL A 101 -17.67 -14.50 0.13
CA VAL A 101 -16.30 -14.29 0.61
C VAL A 101 -15.54 -15.62 0.68
N ALA A 102 -16.17 -16.66 1.22
CA ALA A 102 -15.59 -18.00 1.27
C ALA A 102 -15.36 -18.58 -0.13
N ALA A 103 -16.30 -18.38 -1.05
CA ALA A 103 -16.16 -18.77 -2.46
C ALA A 103 -15.00 -18.03 -3.12
N LYS A 104 -14.89 -16.69 -2.95
CA LYS A 104 -13.75 -15.91 -3.48
C LYS A 104 -12.42 -16.35 -2.89
N VAL A 105 -12.34 -16.66 -1.60
CA VAL A 105 -11.11 -17.18 -0.98
C VAL A 105 -10.73 -18.54 -1.55
N LYS A 106 -11.71 -19.39 -1.88
CA LYS A 106 -11.51 -20.70 -2.50
C LYS A 106 -11.16 -20.61 -3.99
N GLU A 107 -11.75 -19.66 -4.72
CA GLU A 107 -11.48 -19.36 -6.13
C GLU A 107 -10.10 -18.73 -6.30
N HIS A 108 -9.73 -17.78 -5.43
CA HIS A 108 -8.33 -17.33 -5.26
C HIS A 108 -7.43 -18.39 -4.60
N GLY A 109 -7.95 -19.59 -4.34
CA GLY A 109 -7.17 -20.78 -3.99
C GLY A 109 -6.18 -21.20 -5.08
N GLU A 110 -6.20 -20.58 -6.27
CA GLU A 110 -5.12 -20.67 -7.25
C GLU A 110 -3.74 -20.29 -6.67
N TYR A 111 -3.70 -19.48 -5.59
CA TYR A 111 -2.46 -19.22 -4.85
C TYR A 111 -1.95 -20.40 -4.02
N ALA A 112 -2.78 -21.40 -3.73
CA ALA A 112 -2.33 -22.62 -3.03
C ALA A 112 -1.33 -23.42 -3.88
N ALA A 113 -1.40 -23.31 -5.22
CA ALA A 113 -0.45 -23.94 -6.12
C ALA A 113 0.95 -23.29 -6.07
N PHE A 114 1.04 -22.02 -5.68
CA PHE A 114 2.31 -21.29 -5.54
C PHE A 114 3.02 -21.56 -4.20
N GLY A 115 2.45 -22.40 -3.32
CA GLY A 115 3.01 -22.67 -2.00
C GLY A 115 2.70 -21.56 -1.00
N LYS A 116 3.37 -21.57 0.17
CA LYS A 116 3.17 -20.49 1.16
C LYS A 116 3.79 -19.21 0.60
N VAL A 117 3.18 -18.05 0.88
CA VAL A 117 3.70 -16.72 0.45
C VAL A 117 5.17 -16.52 0.85
N ALA A 118 5.59 -17.08 1.99
CA ALA A 118 6.99 -17.07 2.43
C ALA A 118 7.92 -17.83 1.47
N ASP A 119 7.47 -18.95 0.91
CA ASP A 119 8.25 -19.77 -0.02
C ASP A 119 8.39 -19.07 -1.38
N VAL A 120 7.32 -18.42 -1.87
CA VAL A 120 7.36 -17.60 -3.08
C VAL A 120 8.34 -16.45 -2.93
N LYS A 121 8.27 -15.73 -1.80
CA LYS A 121 9.21 -14.64 -1.51
C LYS A 121 10.65 -15.15 -1.50
N LYS A 122 10.91 -16.27 -0.81
CA LYS A 122 12.23 -16.88 -0.78
C LYS A 122 12.72 -17.27 -2.17
N SER A 123 11.87 -17.89 -3.00
CA SER A 123 12.23 -18.26 -4.37
C SER A 123 12.57 -17.05 -5.23
N LEU A 124 11.90 -15.92 -5.03
CA LEU A 124 12.19 -14.67 -5.73
C LEU A 124 13.54 -14.09 -5.29
N ASP A 125 13.79 -14.05 -3.98
CA ASP A 125 15.04 -13.56 -3.41
C ASP A 125 16.23 -14.46 -3.84
N ASP A 126 16.06 -15.79 -3.82
CA ASP A 126 17.05 -16.77 -4.30
C ASP A 126 17.29 -16.63 -5.81
N GLY A 127 16.23 -16.42 -6.60
CA GLY A 127 16.32 -16.18 -8.04
C GLY A 127 17.06 -14.89 -8.38
N ALA A 128 16.80 -13.79 -7.65
CA ALA A 128 17.53 -12.54 -7.81
C ALA A 128 19.03 -12.71 -7.49
N ALA A 129 19.35 -13.43 -6.40
CA ALA A 129 20.73 -13.72 -6.03
C ALA A 129 21.45 -14.61 -7.06
N ALA A 130 20.76 -15.61 -7.62
CA ALA A 130 21.30 -16.46 -8.67
C ALA A 130 21.57 -15.68 -9.96
N ASN A 131 20.65 -14.80 -10.35
CA ASN A 131 20.82 -13.94 -11.53
C ASN A 131 22.00 -12.98 -11.38
N ALA A 132 22.18 -12.38 -10.20
CA ALA A 132 23.35 -11.54 -9.93
C ALA A 132 24.67 -12.32 -10.10
N LYS A 133 24.75 -13.54 -9.54
CA LYS A 133 25.92 -14.40 -9.70
C LYS A 133 26.19 -14.79 -11.15
N ASN A 134 25.13 -15.05 -11.94
CA ASN A 134 25.29 -15.37 -13.36
C ASN A 134 25.81 -14.15 -14.14
N ALA A 135 25.28 -12.96 -13.88
CA ALA A 135 25.78 -11.73 -14.51
C ALA A 135 27.25 -11.45 -14.16
N ASP A 136 27.65 -11.67 -12.90
CA ASP A 136 29.06 -11.55 -12.48
C ASP A 136 29.95 -12.57 -13.20
N ARG A 137 29.46 -13.82 -13.36
CA ARG A 137 30.18 -14.88 -14.06
C ARG A 137 30.34 -14.57 -15.54
N GLU A 138 29.27 -14.15 -16.21
CA GLU A 138 29.29 -13.74 -17.62
C GLU A 138 30.25 -12.57 -17.84
N LYS A 139 30.25 -11.57 -16.95
CA LYS A 139 31.22 -10.48 -16.98
C LYS A 139 32.65 -10.99 -16.82
N ALA A 140 32.90 -11.89 -15.88
CA ALA A 140 34.23 -12.47 -15.65
C ALA A 140 34.72 -13.31 -16.84
N GLU A 141 33.86 -14.13 -17.44
CA GLU A 141 34.15 -14.92 -18.65
C GLU A 141 34.47 -14.01 -19.85
N HIS A 142 33.69 -12.94 -20.02
CA HIS A 142 33.92 -11.96 -21.08
C HIS A 142 35.26 -11.24 -20.92
N ILE A 143 35.58 -10.76 -19.70
CA ILE A 143 36.87 -10.13 -19.42
C ILE A 143 38.01 -11.13 -19.60
N ALA A 144 37.85 -12.40 -19.21
CA ALA A 144 38.87 -13.42 -19.43
C ALA A 144 39.15 -13.66 -20.91
N THR A 145 38.11 -13.64 -21.76
CA THR A 145 38.24 -13.75 -23.22
C THR A 145 39.02 -12.57 -23.80
N VAL A 146 38.66 -11.35 -23.40
CA VAL A 146 39.33 -10.12 -23.84
C VAL A 146 40.80 -10.09 -23.37
N ALA A 147 41.03 -10.48 -22.11
CA ALA A 147 42.37 -10.59 -21.53
C ALA A 147 43.24 -11.60 -22.27
N GLY A 148 42.69 -12.76 -22.65
CA GLY A 148 43.40 -13.76 -23.43
C GLY A 148 43.86 -13.24 -24.79
N VAL A 149 43.01 -12.47 -25.49
CA VAL A 149 43.38 -11.85 -26.77
C VAL A 149 44.45 -10.77 -26.59
N ALA A 150 44.32 -9.93 -25.56
CA ALA A 150 45.27 -8.87 -25.25
C ALA A 150 46.56 -9.36 -24.55
N GLN A 151 46.65 -10.66 -24.25
CA GLN A 151 47.75 -11.25 -23.47
C GLN A 151 47.93 -10.59 -22.07
N PHE A 152 46.80 -10.26 -21.44
CA PHE A 152 46.74 -9.70 -20.09
C PHE A 152 46.22 -10.71 -19.05
N LYS A 153 46.55 -10.49 -17.78
CA LYS A 153 46.01 -11.23 -16.63
C LYS A 153 44.56 -10.77 -16.37
N PRO A 154 43.56 -11.67 -16.37
CA PRO A 154 42.15 -11.28 -16.23
C PRO A 154 41.81 -10.52 -14.95
N GLY A 155 42.42 -10.89 -13.82
CA GLY A 155 42.18 -10.23 -12.53
C GLY A 155 42.68 -8.79 -12.51
N VAL A 156 43.88 -8.54 -13.03
CA VAL A 156 44.46 -7.19 -13.11
C VAL A 156 43.71 -6.36 -14.16
N LEU A 157 43.32 -6.96 -15.29
CA LEU A 157 42.51 -6.28 -16.28
C LEU A 157 41.15 -5.86 -15.70
N THR A 158 40.48 -6.74 -14.95
CA THR A 158 39.20 -6.44 -14.29
C THR A 158 39.31 -5.23 -13.38
N ASP A 159 40.36 -5.19 -12.55
CA ASP A 159 40.62 -4.09 -11.64
C ASP A 159 40.85 -2.76 -12.39
N ARG A 160 41.67 -2.76 -13.44
CA ARG A 160 41.95 -1.56 -14.25
C ARG A 160 40.73 -1.07 -15.03
N VAL A 161 39.97 -1.98 -15.63
CA VAL A 161 38.71 -1.68 -16.33
C VAL A 161 37.71 -1.00 -15.39
N ASN A 162 37.57 -1.50 -14.17
CA ASN A 162 36.67 -0.91 -13.18
C ASN A 162 37.19 0.45 -12.67
N HIS A 163 38.51 0.56 -12.44
CA HIS A 163 39.15 1.81 -11.98
C HIS A 163 38.95 2.95 -12.99
N ASP A 164 39.24 2.68 -14.27
CA ASP A 164 39.13 3.66 -15.36
C ASP A 164 37.71 3.76 -15.94
N LYS A 165 36.77 2.94 -15.45
CA LYS A 165 35.38 2.84 -15.91
C LYS A 165 35.27 2.59 -17.41
N LEU A 166 36.14 1.71 -17.92
CA LEU A 166 36.07 1.26 -19.31
C LEU A 166 34.80 0.42 -19.53
N THR A 167 34.18 0.59 -20.69
CA THR A 167 32.95 -0.09 -21.11
C THR A 167 33.13 -0.74 -22.47
N ASP A 168 32.15 -1.54 -22.90
CA ASP A 168 32.12 -2.18 -24.22
C ASP A 168 33.45 -2.84 -24.61
N LEU A 169 33.96 -3.74 -23.76
CA LEU A 169 35.12 -4.53 -24.14
C LEU A 169 34.71 -5.46 -25.28
N VAL A 170 35.40 -5.41 -26.42
CA VAL A 170 35.06 -6.22 -27.58
C VAL A 170 36.32 -6.77 -28.23
N VAL A 171 36.26 -8.02 -28.69
CA VAL A 171 37.29 -8.61 -29.54
C VAL A 171 36.83 -8.49 -30.99
N ARG A 172 37.67 -7.93 -31.86
CA ARG A 172 37.42 -7.85 -33.30
C ARG A 172 38.55 -8.52 -34.06
N GLU A 173 38.22 -9.15 -35.18
CA GLU A 173 39.23 -9.62 -36.13
C GLU A 173 39.62 -8.46 -37.04
N VAL A 174 40.90 -8.13 -37.04
CA VAL A 174 41.47 -7.04 -37.84
C VAL A 174 42.57 -7.63 -38.71
N GLU A 175 42.57 -7.28 -39.99
CA GLU A 175 43.65 -7.68 -40.90
C GLU A 175 44.89 -6.81 -40.63
N ARG A 176 45.96 -7.43 -40.13
CA ARG A 176 47.28 -6.82 -39.96
C ARG A 176 48.28 -7.63 -40.78
N GLU A 177 49.04 -6.95 -41.62
CA GLU A 177 50.13 -7.57 -42.40
C GLU A 177 49.65 -8.77 -43.26
N GLY A 178 48.42 -8.69 -43.81
CA GLY A 178 47.81 -9.75 -44.61
C GLY A 178 47.36 -10.98 -43.82
N LYS A 179 47.29 -10.89 -42.49
CA LYS A 179 46.79 -11.94 -41.58
C LYS A 179 45.67 -11.40 -40.71
N GLN A 180 44.62 -12.20 -40.50
CA GLN A 180 43.57 -11.88 -39.55
C GLN A 180 44.07 -12.10 -38.11
N VAL A 181 44.11 -11.03 -37.32
CA VAL A 181 44.52 -11.04 -35.91
C VAL A 181 43.36 -10.56 -35.06
N LYS A 182 43.09 -11.26 -33.95
CA LYS A 182 42.11 -10.80 -32.97
C LYS A 182 42.71 -9.66 -32.14
N VAL A 183 42.00 -8.55 -32.06
CA VAL A 183 42.40 -7.35 -31.32
C VAL A 183 41.28 -6.98 -30.35
N ALA A 184 41.66 -6.64 -29.12
CA ALA A 184 40.74 -6.19 -28.09
C ALA A 184 40.58 -4.66 -28.15
N TYR A 185 39.34 -4.20 -27.99
CA TYR A 185 38.95 -2.80 -27.92
C TYR A 185 38.17 -2.54 -26.62
N ALA A 186 38.21 -1.31 -26.13
CA ALA A 186 37.40 -0.83 -25.02
C ALA A 186 37.03 0.65 -25.22
N LYS A 187 35.87 1.06 -24.70
CA LYS A 187 35.46 2.47 -24.66
C LYS A 187 35.82 3.10 -23.34
N ASP A 188 36.37 4.30 -23.40
CA ASP A 188 36.63 5.13 -22.22
C ASP A 188 35.34 5.78 -21.68
N PRO A 189 35.39 6.49 -20.54
CA PRO A 189 34.23 7.19 -19.98
C PRO A 189 33.66 8.29 -20.87
N GLN A 190 34.41 8.74 -21.88
CA GLN A 190 33.98 9.72 -22.88
C GLN A 190 33.33 9.03 -24.09
N GLY A 191 33.27 7.69 -24.11
CA GLY A 191 32.71 6.88 -25.17
C GLY A 191 33.64 6.68 -26.37
N VAL A 192 34.91 7.10 -26.26
CA VAL A 192 35.90 6.93 -27.33
C VAL A 192 36.45 5.52 -27.29
N GLU A 193 36.44 4.84 -28.44
CA GLU A 193 36.96 3.49 -28.59
C GLU A 193 38.48 3.50 -28.78
N HIS A 194 39.18 2.69 -27.99
CA HIS A 194 40.62 2.50 -28.06
C HIS A 194 40.95 1.02 -28.19
N GLU A 195 42.00 0.71 -28.96
CA GLU A 195 42.63 -0.60 -28.88
C GLU A 195 43.20 -0.78 -27.47
N LEU A 196 42.84 -1.89 -26.82
CA LEU A 196 43.09 -2.09 -25.40
C LEU A 196 44.58 -2.10 -25.07
N ASP A 197 45.42 -2.65 -25.96
CA ASP A 197 46.88 -2.67 -25.78
C ASP A 197 47.50 -1.26 -25.89
N ALA A 198 47.03 -0.45 -26.85
CA ALA A 198 47.47 0.93 -27.00
C ALA A 198 47.01 1.80 -25.80
N TYR A 199 45.78 1.60 -25.33
CA TYR A 199 45.26 2.26 -24.14
C TYR A 199 46.07 1.89 -22.89
N ALA A 200 46.35 0.60 -22.70
CA ALA A 200 47.13 0.11 -21.57
C ALA A 200 48.53 0.72 -21.52
N LYS A 201 49.23 0.80 -22.66
CA LYS A 201 50.57 1.41 -22.74
C LYS A 201 50.57 2.89 -22.37
N LYS A 202 49.51 3.61 -22.75
CA LYS A 202 49.37 5.04 -22.48
C LYS A 202 48.98 5.34 -21.03
N ASN A 203 48.06 4.57 -20.47
CA ASN A 203 47.39 4.91 -19.21
C ASN A 203 47.82 4.04 -18.02
N TRP A 204 48.39 2.85 -18.26
CA TRP A 204 48.69 1.85 -17.24
C TRP A 204 50.17 1.47 -17.18
N GLY A 205 51.07 2.38 -17.54
CA GLY A 205 52.52 2.14 -17.62
C GLY A 205 53.10 1.40 -16.40
N ASP A 206 52.77 1.86 -15.19
CA ASP A 206 53.24 1.27 -13.92
C ASP A 206 52.65 -0.12 -13.64
N TYR A 207 51.51 -0.44 -14.26
CA TYR A 207 50.81 -1.71 -14.09
C TYR A 207 51.11 -2.71 -15.19
N LEU A 208 51.75 -2.31 -16.29
CA LEU A 208 52.08 -3.23 -17.40
C LEU A 208 52.81 -4.51 -16.95
N PRO A 209 53.82 -4.45 -16.03
CA PRO A 209 54.49 -5.67 -15.58
C PRO A 209 53.57 -6.65 -14.84
N ALA A 210 52.57 -6.12 -14.12
CA ALA A 210 51.58 -6.94 -13.41
C ALA A 210 50.44 -7.38 -14.34
N LEU A 211 50.13 -6.58 -15.37
CA LEU A 211 49.05 -6.81 -16.31
C LEU A 211 49.41 -7.86 -17.36
N GLN A 212 50.66 -7.92 -17.82
CA GLN A 212 51.07 -8.86 -18.86
C GLN A 212 51.11 -10.30 -18.35
N LEU A 213 50.65 -11.23 -19.18
CA LEU A 213 50.86 -12.66 -18.98
C LEU A 213 52.36 -12.97 -19.15
N THR A 214 52.99 -13.55 -18.14
CA THR A 214 54.35 -14.08 -18.24
C THR A 214 54.31 -15.56 -18.63
N ALA A 215 55.39 -16.10 -19.22
CA ALA A 215 55.44 -17.50 -19.66
C ALA A 215 55.09 -18.52 -18.55
N THR A 216 55.35 -18.16 -17.28
CA THR A 216 55.02 -18.97 -16.10
C THR A 216 53.51 -18.99 -15.80
N ASP A 217 52.77 -17.94 -16.14
CA ASP A 217 51.32 -17.86 -15.91
C ASP A 217 50.53 -18.77 -16.87
N THR A 218 51.02 -18.94 -18.10
CA THR A 218 50.43 -19.86 -19.10
C THR A 218 50.45 -21.32 -18.67
N ALA A 219 51.44 -21.73 -17.85
CA ALA A 219 51.57 -23.10 -17.35
C ALA A 219 50.60 -23.45 -16.20
N SER A 220 49.99 -22.44 -15.55
CA SER A 220 49.09 -22.62 -14.41
C SER A 220 47.60 -22.62 -14.80
N SER A 221 47.27 -22.32 -16.06
CA SER A 221 45.88 -22.38 -16.58
C SER A 221 45.44 -23.81 -16.95
N GLY A 222 45.69 -24.75 -16.05
CA GLY A 222 45.30 -26.16 -16.19
C GLY A 222 43.83 -26.40 -15.87
N THR A 223 42.93 -25.91 -16.71
CA THR A 223 41.70 -26.64 -17.05
C THR A 223 41.27 -26.17 -18.43
N ALA A 224 41.63 -26.94 -19.45
CA ALA A 224 41.07 -26.77 -20.78
C ALA A 224 39.55 -26.84 -20.65
N PHE A 225 38.87 -25.74 -20.91
CA PHE A 225 37.42 -25.72 -21.10
C PHE A 225 37.18 -26.53 -22.37
N GLY A 226 36.84 -27.81 -22.19
CA GLY A 226 36.60 -28.72 -23.30
C GLY A 226 35.53 -28.12 -24.19
N GLY A 227 35.91 -27.84 -25.45
CA GLY A 227 34.94 -27.62 -26.51
C GLY A 227 33.94 -28.77 -26.47
N GLN A 228 32.67 -28.45 -26.30
CA GLN A 228 31.59 -29.40 -26.55
C GLN A 228 31.53 -29.63 -28.06
N ASP A 229 32.46 -30.46 -28.54
CA ASP A 229 32.31 -31.13 -29.82
C ASP A 229 31.21 -32.17 -29.63
N ALA A 230 30.09 -31.89 -30.28
CA ALA A 230 28.96 -32.78 -30.40
C ALA A 230 29.38 -34.05 -31.16
N ALA A 231 29.89 -35.05 -30.46
CA ALA A 231 29.72 -36.49 -30.72
C ALA A 231 30.78 -37.29 -29.96
N SER A 232 30.45 -37.81 -28.79
CA SER A 232 31.00 -39.11 -28.36
C SER A 232 30.14 -39.76 -27.29
N ARG A 233 29.66 -40.96 -27.59
CA ARG A 233 28.91 -41.84 -26.69
C ARG A 233 29.89 -42.55 -25.75
N SER A 234 29.70 -42.45 -24.43
CA SER A 234 30.19 -43.44 -23.44
C SER A 234 29.62 -43.09 -22.06
N SER A 235 28.54 -43.74 -21.64
CA SER A 235 28.52 -44.72 -20.53
C SER A 235 29.10 -44.23 -19.19
N GLY A 236 28.21 -43.81 -18.27
CA GLY A 236 28.44 -43.96 -16.83
C GLY A 236 28.20 -42.73 -15.95
N ALA A 237 27.12 -42.82 -15.17
CA ALA A 237 26.88 -42.19 -13.86
C ALA A 237 26.66 -40.66 -13.78
N GLY A 238 25.44 -40.30 -13.35
CA GLY A 238 25.08 -38.99 -12.80
C GLY A 238 24.02 -38.26 -13.61
N LYS A 239 22.74 -38.62 -13.46
CA LYS A 239 21.65 -37.78 -14.00
C LYS A 239 21.66 -36.44 -13.27
N SER A 240 21.73 -35.35 -14.03
CA SER A 240 21.52 -33.99 -13.53
C SER A 240 20.15 -33.90 -12.84
N TRP A 241 20.06 -33.17 -11.72
CA TRP A 241 18.81 -32.94 -10.97
C TRP A 241 17.67 -32.42 -11.87
N VAL A 242 18.02 -31.66 -12.91
CA VAL A 242 17.05 -31.17 -13.91
C VAL A 242 16.49 -32.32 -14.76
N GLN A 243 17.34 -33.26 -15.18
CA GLN A 243 16.90 -34.42 -15.96
C GLN A 243 16.06 -35.36 -15.09
N GLU A 244 16.39 -35.50 -13.80
CA GLU A 244 15.58 -36.26 -12.86
C GLU A 244 14.19 -35.64 -12.67
N LYS A 245 14.07 -34.30 -12.65
CA LYS A 245 12.77 -33.62 -12.54
C LYS A 245 11.92 -33.74 -13.81
N VAL A 246 12.53 -33.68 -14.99
CA VAL A 246 11.84 -33.88 -16.27
C VAL A 246 11.35 -35.32 -16.40
N ASP A 247 12.17 -36.30 -16.05
CA ASP A 247 11.80 -37.72 -16.06
C ASP A 247 10.67 -38.00 -15.03
N GLN A 248 10.70 -37.33 -13.87
CA GLN A 248 9.66 -37.46 -12.83
C GLN A 248 8.31 -36.83 -13.22
N GLN A 249 8.32 -35.82 -14.08
CA GLN A 249 7.11 -35.26 -14.71
C GLN A 249 6.58 -36.16 -15.83
N GLN A 250 7.44 -36.80 -16.61
CA GLN A 250 7.02 -37.72 -17.68
C GLN A 250 6.53 -39.08 -17.15
N ALA A 251 7.02 -39.54 -15.99
CA ALA A 251 6.65 -40.83 -15.39
C ALA A 251 5.32 -40.81 -14.61
N LYS A 252 4.74 -39.64 -14.32
CA LYS A 252 3.48 -39.49 -13.58
C LYS A 252 2.37 -38.90 -14.44
N GLY A 253 1.88 -39.68 -15.41
CA GLY A 253 0.67 -39.39 -16.20
C GLY A 253 0.92 -38.41 -17.36
N GLY A 254 0.81 -38.78 -18.64
CA GLY A 254 -0.12 -39.76 -19.18
C GLY A 254 -1.55 -39.22 -19.22
N GLU A 255 -1.74 -37.91 -19.46
CA GLU A 255 -2.92 -37.25 -20.06
C GLU A 255 -2.83 -35.74 -19.76
N GLY A 256 -2.59 -34.92 -20.79
CA GLY A 256 -2.53 -33.46 -20.63
C GLY A 256 -1.28 -32.85 -21.25
N GLY A 257 -1.12 -33.01 -22.57
CA GLY A 257 -0.09 -32.29 -23.32
C GLY A 257 -0.22 -30.78 -23.10
N TYR A 258 0.90 -30.13 -22.78
CA TYR A 258 1.02 -28.69 -22.70
C TYR A 258 0.56 -28.08 -24.04
N LYS A 259 -0.60 -27.41 -24.05
CA LYS A 259 -1.04 -26.60 -25.19
C LYS A 259 -0.42 -25.23 -25.05
N ASP A 260 0.50 -24.91 -25.95
CA ASP A 260 1.02 -23.56 -26.12
C ASP A 260 -0.14 -22.62 -26.48
N PRO A 261 -0.48 -21.63 -25.64
CA PRO A 261 -1.59 -20.70 -25.89
C PRO A 261 -1.32 -19.72 -27.05
N LEU A 262 -0.15 -19.78 -27.71
CA LEU A 262 0.22 -18.93 -28.83
C LEU A 262 0.20 -19.63 -30.20
N GLN A 263 -0.16 -20.91 -30.28
CA GLN A 263 -0.31 -21.58 -31.58
C GLN A 263 -1.70 -21.35 -32.19
N PRO A 264 -1.81 -20.79 -33.41
CA PRO A 264 -3.09 -20.70 -34.10
C PRO A 264 -3.60 -22.09 -34.47
N ALA A 265 -4.88 -22.34 -34.20
CA ALA A 265 -5.52 -23.63 -34.46
C ALA A 265 -5.45 -24.01 -35.96
N PRO A 266 -5.23 -25.29 -36.30
CA PRO A 266 -5.24 -25.75 -37.68
C PRO A 266 -6.64 -25.54 -38.27
N LYS A 267 -6.70 -24.86 -39.42
CA LYS A 267 -7.92 -24.68 -40.20
C LYS A 267 -8.38 -26.05 -40.72
N SER A 268 -9.55 -26.50 -40.26
CA SER A 268 -10.37 -27.53 -40.91
C SER A 268 -11.29 -26.89 -41.93
#